data_AF-A0A7L0WSF3-F1
#
_entry.id   AF-A0A7L0WSF3-F1
#
_cell.length_a   1.000
_cell.length_b   1.000
_cell.length_c   1.000
_cell.angle_alpha   90.00
_cell.angle_beta   90.00
_cell.angle_gamma   90.00
#
_symmetry.space_group_name_H-M   'P 1'
#
loop_
_entity.id
_entity.type
_entity.pdbx_description
1 polymer ?
#
loop_
_entity_poly.entity_id
_entity_poly.type
_entity_poly.pdbx_seq_one_letter_code
_entity_poly.pdbx_strand_id
1 'polypeptide(L)'
;QEEQLKILQDESKVLKQKVQEEIAEYKEQIKQHAQTIVALEDRLQEAEQQQKTLQEENVSLMERIEAQNLQKGSSVGAASSASIFLLTFREQLAAVQSMLQAKEAAIVGLTRELSETRARMSDLRGELSEKQKVELEQSLRRVKSQERDLNVLRGKLSEMSDLVAKKDQELKAAAAELRKATLCVVATGMAQPAHPWLGAELVPQPNARWGRVALRLGANRVGFGFQKLAVDLADLGARCRGLRHEETIRRQKEGLVELRDRIKVLEKTRASVVVSRITEPLLVQKANLPEKEAQKSRLKVEPALSSGAKAKCSKCPGQLPNGRSHGAASEAARLEALELSERMYLDLIGALGSLMNMKELAGMQPAEHLPQEEREQRQRDLELLYEKISKLKSRLERKEETLREYKACLEQLRQDQESLQTCQKEMLKLEDKAYREAEEKALLREALERMQAQLAQEKRLR
;
A
#
# COMPACT_ATOMS: atom_id res chain seq x y z
N GLN A 1 -49.65 -2.39 -22.93
CA GLN A 1 -49.11 -3.73 -23.28
C GLN A 1 -48.26 -3.66 -24.54
N GLU A 2 -48.68 -2.97 -25.60
CA GLU A 2 -47.90 -2.79 -26.84
C GLU A 2 -46.56 -2.07 -26.64
N GLU A 3 -46.49 -1.03 -25.81
CA GLU A 3 -45.24 -0.31 -25.53
C GLU A 3 -44.19 -1.20 -24.84
N GLN A 4 -44.61 -2.06 -23.91
CA GLN A 4 -43.71 -3.00 -23.22
C GLN A 4 -43.16 -4.07 -24.18
N LEU A 5 -44.00 -4.55 -25.10
CA LEU A 5 -43.54 -5.47 -26.16
C LEU A 5 -42.54 -4.82 -27.10
N LYS A 6 -42.74 -3.53 -27.42
CA LYS A 6 -41.82 -2.76 -28.26
C LYS A 6 -40.45 -2.57 -27.59
N ILE A 7 -40.44 -2.23 -26.30
CA ILE A 7 -39.20 -2.11 -25.51
C ILE A 7 -38.45 -3.45 -25.47
N LEU A 8 -39.13 -4.56 -25.17
CA LEU A 8 -38.50 -5.89 -25.15
C LEU A 8 -37.96 -6.32 -26.52
N GLN A 9 -38.66 -5.97 -27.61
CA GLN A 9 -38.17 -6.23 -28.96
C GLN A 9 -36.92 -5.41 -29.29
N ASP A 10 -36.87 -4.15 -28.88
CA ASP A 10 -35.72 -3.28 -29.12
C ASP A 10 -34.52 -3.68 -28.26
N GLU A 11 -34.74 -4.07 -27.00
CA GLU A 11 -33.72 -4.68 -26.14
C GLU A 11 -33.17 -5.97 -26.75
N SER A 12 -34.03 -6.85 -27.29
CA SER A 12 -33.60 -8.07 -27.97
C SER A 12 -32.76 -7.78 -29.21
N LYS A 13 -33.10 -6.75 -29.99
CA LYS A 13 -32.29 -6.32 -31.16
C LYS A 13 -30.92 -5.79 -30.73
N VAL A 14 -30.87 -4.96 -29.69
CA VAL A 14 -29.62 -4.42 -29.15
C VAL A 14 -28.72 -5.54 -28.63
N LEU A 15 -29.29 -6.52 -27.91
CA LEU A 15 -28.53 -7.69 -27.44
C LEU A 15 -28.00 -8.53 -28.62
N LYS A 16 -28.79 -8.73 -29.67
CA LYS A 16 -28.34 -9.45 -30.87
C LYS A 16 -27.20 -8.71 -31.58
N GLN A 17 -27.26 -7.38 -31.66
CA GLN A 17 -26.19 -6.57 -32.24
C GLN A 17 -24.89 -6.69 -31.43
N LYS A 18 -24.97 -6.55 -30.09
CA LYS A 18 -23.80 -6.72 -29.21
C LYS A 18 -23.15 -8.09 -29.35
N VAL A 19 -23.96 -9.16 -29.36
CA VAL A 19 -23.44 -10.52 -29.55
C VAL A 19 -22.81 -10.69 -30.94
N GLN A 20 -23.37 -10.06 -31.98
CA GLN A 20 -22.77 -10.08 -33.32
C GLN A 20 -21.43 -9.34 -33.38
N GLU A 21 -21.31 -8.21 -32.69
CA GLU A 21 -20.06 -7.45 -32.55
C GLU A 21 -19.00 -8.28 -31.81
N GLU A 22 -19.33 -8.87 -30.67
CA GLU A 22 -18.43 -9.76 -29.91
C GLU A 22 -17.95 -10.94 -30.78
N ILE A 23 -18.85 -11.58 -31.55
CA ILE A 23 -18.48 -12.66 -32.47
C ILE A 23 -17.52 -12.16 -33.56
N ALA A 24 -17.71 -10.94 -34.09
CA ALA A 24 -16.83 -10.36 -35.09
C ALA A 24 -15.43 -10.07 -34.53
N GLU A 25 -15.36 -9.55 -33.29
CA GLU A 25 -14.11 -9.32 -32.57
C GLU A 25 -13.34 -10.63 -32.33
N TYR A 26 -14.02 -11.67 -31.83
CA TYR A 26 -13.38 -12.98 -31.62
C TYR A 26 -12.90 -13.60 -32.93
N LYS A 27 -13.65 -13.46 -34.03
CA LYS A 27 -13.21 -13.93 -35.34
C LYS A 27 -11.95 -13.21 -35.81
N GLU A 28 -11.84 -11.91 -35.55
CA GLU A 28 -10.67 -11.13 -35.91
C GLU A 28 -9.45 -11.50 -35.05
N GLN A 29 -9.64 -11.71 -33.74
CA GLN A 29 -8.59 -12.24 -32.85
C GLN A 29 -8.08 -13.60 -33.33
N ILE A 30 -8.98 -14.52 -33.69
CA ILE A 30 -8.61 -15.83 -34.22
C ILE A 30 -7.79 -15.70 -35.50
N LYS A 31 -8.16 -14.79 -36.42
CA LYS A 31 -7.38 -14.55 -37.64
C LYS A 31 -5.98 -14.00 -37.32
N GLN A 32 -5.88 -13.02 -36.42
CA GLN A 32 -4.59 -12.45 -36.01
C GLN A 32 -3.69 -13.50 -35.36
N HIS A 33 -4.26 -14.35 -34.50
CA HIS A 33 -3.53 -15.47 -33.89
C HIS A 33 -3.09 -16.50 -34.93
N ALA A 34 -3.95 -16.86 -35.88
CA ALA A 34 -3.59 -17.77 -36.97
C ALA A 34 -2.42 -17.21 -37.81
N GLN A 35 -2.45 -15.92 -38.17
CA GLN A 35 -1.36 -15.26 -38.89
C GLN A 35 -0.06 -15.24 -38.08
N THR A 36 -0.16 -14.98 -36.77
CA THR A 36 1.00 -14.98 -35.87
C THR A 36 1.60 -16.38 -35.76
N ILE A 37 0.77 -17.42 -35.66
CA ILE A 37 1.23 -18.81 -35.59
C ILE A 37 1.99 -19.17 -36.87
N VAL A 38 1.44 -18.89 -38.05
CA VAL A 38 2.11 -19.17 -39.33
C VAL A 38 3.46 -18.43 -39.42
N ALA A 39 3.50 -17.15 -39.06
CA ALA A 39 4.75 -16.39 -39.06
C ALA A 39 5.80 -16.94 -38.08
N LEU A 40 5.36 -17.52 -36.95
CA LEU A 40 6.26 -18.18 -36.00
C LEU A 40 6.71 -19.56 -36.50
N GLU A 41 5.85 -20.30 -37.18
CA GLU A 41 6.18 -21.58 -37.82
C GLU A 41 7.22 -21.38 -38.94
N ASP A 42 7.05 -20.36 -39.79
CA ASP A 42 8.01 -20.01 -40.85
C ASP A 42 9.39 -19.69 -40.26
N ARG A 43 9.43 -18.84 -39.21
CA ARG A 43 10.68 -18.50 -38.51
C ARG A 43 11.33 -19.71 -37.83
N LEU A 44 10.53 -20.64 -37.33
CA LEU A 44 11.04 -21.89 -36.74
C LEU A 44 11.69 -22.75 -37.83
N GLN A 45 11.05 -22.89 -38.99
CA GLN A 45 11.61 -23.62 -40.13
C GLN A 45 12.91 -22.99 -40.64
N GLU A 46 12.98 -21.66 -40.73
CA GLU A 46 14.23 -20.96 -41.07
C GLU A 46 15.35 -21.24 -40.06
N ALA A 47 15.04 -21.22 -38.76
CA ALA A 47 16.01 -21.52 -37.72
C ALA A 47 16.49 -22.99 -37.77
N GLU A 48 15.60 -23.94 -38.05
CA GLU A 48 15.96 -25.35 -38.24
C GLU A 48 16.85 -25.55 -39.47
N GLN A 49 16.59 -24.84 -40.56
CA GLN A 49 17.45 -24.87 -41.75
C GLN A 49 18.84 -24.31 -41.44
N GLN A 50 18.93 -23.17 -40.74
CA GLN A 50 20.21 -22.60 -40.30
C GLN A 50 20.97 -23.54 -39.36
N GLN A 51 20.26 -24.23 -38.47
CA GLN A 51 20.88 -25.22 -37.59
C GLN A 51 21.47 -26.39 -38.39
N LYS A 52 20.76 -26.89 -39.40
CA LYS A 52 21.26 -27.96 -40.27
C LYS A 52 22.50 -27.51 -41.05
N THR A 53 22.49 -26.31 -41.63
CA THR A 53 23.67 -25.78 -42.35
C THR A 53 24.87 -25.63 -41.41
N LEU A 54 24.68 -25.13 -40.19
CA LEU A 54 25.76 -25.03 -39.20
C LEU A 54 26.26 -26.40 -38.73
N GLN A 55 25.39 -27.42 -38.65
CA GLN A 55 25.81 -28.78 -38.35
C GLN A 55 26.66 -29.37 -39.48
N GLU A 56 26.25 -29.20 -40.74
CA GLU A 56 27.03 -29.63 -41.90
C GLU A 56 28.39 -28.90 -41.98
N GLU A 57 28.41 -27.59 -41.74
CA GLU A 57 29.65 -26.81 -41.67
C GLU A 57 30.58 -27.32 -40.55
N ASN A 58 30.04 -27.60 -39.35
CA ASN A 58 30.83 -28.15 -38.25
C ASN A 58 31.43 -29.52 -38.60
N VAL A 59 30.66 -30.40 -39.24
CA VAL A 59 31.18 -31.70 -39.70
C VAL A 59 32.31 -31.48 -40.71
N SER A 60 32.13 -30.58 -41.69
CA SER A 60 33.16 -30.28 -42.69
C SER A 60 34.44 -29.67 -42.08
N LEU A 61 34.29 -28.87 -41.02
CA LEU A 61 35.42 -28.28 -40.29
C LEU A 61 36.15 -29.33 -39.45
N MET A 62 35.42 -30.24 -38.81
CA MET A 62 36.00 -31.37 -38.09
C MET A 62 36.81 -32.28 -39.02
N GLU A 63 36.27 -32.63 -40.18
CA GLU A 63 36.99 -33.41 -41.21
C GLU A 63 38.26 -32.69 -41.69
N ARG A 64 38.21 -31.36 -41.88
CA ARG A 64 39.40 -30.56 -42.23
C ARG A 64 40.44 -30.56 -41.11
N ILE A 65 40.03 -30.46 -39.85
CA ILE A 65 40.94 -30.50 -38.70
C ILE A 65 41.62 -31.88 -38.61
N GLU A 66 40.87 -32.96 -38.82
CA GLU A 66 41.41 -34.33 -38.85
C GLU A 66 42.40 -34.51 -40.01
N ALA A 67 42.07 -34.04 -41.21
CA ALA A 67 42.97 -34.08 -42.37
C ALA A 67 44.27 -33.27 -42.15
N GLN A 68 44.18 -32.11 -41.49
CA GLN A 68 45.36 -31.31 -41.14
C GLN A 68 46.22 -31.95 -40.04
N ASN A 69 45.61 -32.69 -39.11
CA ASN A 69 46.35 -33.44 -38.09
C ASN A 69 47.09 -34.65 -38.70
N LEU A 70 46.55 -35.27 -39.75
CA LEU A 70 47.24 -36.32 -40.53
C LEU A 70 48.39 -35.78 -41.39
N GLN A 71 48.33 -34.53 -41.87
CA GLN A 71 49.43 -33.88 -42.61
C GLN A 71 50.57 -33.35 -41.74
N LYS A 72 50.38 -33.19 -40.42
CA LYS A 72 51.41 -32.69 -39.49
C LYS A 72 52.53 -33.69 -39.14
N GLY A 73 52.61 -34.82 -39.83
CA GLY A 73 53.73 -35.77 -39.75
C GLY A 73 55.02 -35.34 -40.46
N SER A 74 55.02 -34.23 -41.22
CA SER A 74 56.22 -33.78 -41.95
C SER A 74 56.26 -32.27 -42.16
N SER A 75 56.74 -31.53 -41.17
CA SER A 75 57.79 -30.50 -41.39
C SER A 75 58.24 -29.90 -40.06
N VAL A 76 59.42 -30.32 -39.64
CA VAL A 76 60.23 -29.60 -38.65
C VAL A 76 61.04 -28.57 -39.43
N GLY A 77 60.82 -27.27 -39.16
CA GLY A 77 61.70 -26.24 -39.71
C GLY A 77 61.13 -24.83 -39.81
N ALA A 78 60.83 -24.19 -38.66
CA ALA A 78 60.89 -22.72 -38.45
C ALA A 78 60.51 -22.38 -37.00
N ALA A 79 61.19 -22.98 -36.02
CA ALA A 79 60.83 -22.88 -34.61
C ALA A 79 61.54 -21.71 -33.91
N SER A 80 60.96 -20.51 -34.00
CA SER A 80 61.12 -19.50 -32.94
C SER A 80 60.01 -18.43 -32.98
N SER A 81 59.68 -17.88 -34.17
CA SER A 81 58.62 -16.85 -34.28
C SER A 81 57.20 -17.43 -34.35
N ALA A 82 57.00 -18.56 -35.04
CA ALA A 82 55.70 -19.22 -35.15
C ALA A 82 55.20 -19.82 -33.81
N SER A 83 56.14 -20.20 -32.92
CA SER A 83 55.81 -20.74 -31.59
C SER A 83 55.20 -19.68 -30.68
N ILE A 84 55.74 -18.46 -30.72
CA ILE A 84 55.21 -17.31 -29.97
C ILE A 84 53.83 -16.93 -30.49
N PHE A 85 53.64 -16.93 -31.81
CA PHE A 85 52.34 -16.62 -32.43
C PHE A 85 51.24 -17.66 -32.09
N LEU A 86 51.60 -18.94 -31.99
CA LEU A 86 50.68 -19.99 -31.57
C LEU A 86 50.32 -19.91 -30.08
N LEU A 87 51.28 -19.51 -29.23
CA LEU A 87 51.03 -19.24 -27.81
C LEU A 87 50.06 -18.07 -27.61
N THR A 88 50.29 -16.93 -28.28
CA THR A 88 49.42 -15.76 -28.16
C THR A 88 48.01 -16.03 -28.71
N PHE A 89 47.88 -16.77 -29.81
CA PHE A 89 46.57 -17.19 -30.31
C PHE A 89 45.83 -18.09 -29.32
N ARG A 90 46.54 -19.02 -28.67
CA ARG A 90 45.94 -19.94 -27.68
C ARG A 90 45.47 -19.20 -26.43
N GLU A 91 46.23 -18.20 -25.97
CA GLU A 91 45.82 -17.31 -24.88
C GLU A 91 44.59 -16.48 -25.25
N GLN A 92 44.54 -15.91 -26.47
CA GLN A 92 43.36 -15.18 -26.94
C GLN A 92 42.12 -16.07 -27.05
N LEU A 93 42.28 -17.31 -27.51
CA LEU A 93 41.17 -18.27 -27.61
C LEU A 93 40.64 -18.65 -26.22
N ALA A 94 41.54 -18.86 -25.25
CA ALA A 94 41.17 -19.08 -23.86
C ALA A 94 40.46 -17.85 -23.24
N ALA A 95 40.92 -16.64 -23.55
CA ALA A 95 40.28 -15.40 -23.10
C ALA A 95 38.86 -15.24 -23.67
N VAL A 96 38.67 -15.55 -24.96
CA VAL A 96 37.35 -15.51 -25.61
C VAL A 96 36.43 -16.58 -25.04
N GLN A 97 36.93 -17.80 -24.78
CA GLN A 97 36.15 -18.86 -24.14
C GLN A 97 35.71 -18.46 -22.72
N SER A 98 36.61 -17.88 -21.92
CA SER A 98 36.27 -17.37 -20.58
C SER A 98 35.22 -16.25 -20.64
N MET A 99 35.35 -15.34 -21.61
CA MET A 99 34.37 -14.28 -21.83
C MET A 99 33.00 -14.85 -22.25
N LEU A 100 32.97 -15.84 -23.14
CA LEU A 100 31.73 -16.51 -23.56
C LEU A 100 31.04 -17.17 -22.36
N GLN A 101 31.77 -17.92 -21.54
CA GLN A 101 31.25 -18.54 -20.32
C GLN A 101 30.68 -17.49 -19.34
N ALA A 102 31.36 -16.34 -19.19
CA ALA A 102 30.86 -15.25 -18.36
C ALA A 102 29.57 -14.63 -18.93
N LYS A 103 29.44 -14.52 -20.26
CA LYS A 103 28.21 -14.07 -20.93
C LYS A 103 27.08 -15.08 -20.79
N GLU A 104 27.35 -16.38 -20.90
CA GLU A 104 26.36 -17.43 -20.67
C GLU A 104 25.87 -17.42 -19.22
N ALA A 105 26.77 -17.29 -18.24
CA ALA A 105 26.38 -17.14 -16.84
C ALA A 105 25.50 -15.91 -16.60
N ALA A 106 25.79 -14.79 -17.27
CA ALA A 106 24.96 -13.58 -17.20
C ALA A 106 23.58 -13.79 -17.84
N ILE A 107 23.50 -14.47 -18.99
CA ILE A 107 22.22 -14.80 -19.65
C ILE A 107 21.37 -15.70 -18.76
N VAL A 108 21.97 -16.73 -18.15
CA VAL A 108 21.25 -17.62 -17.21
C VAL A 108 20.75 -16.84 -16.00
N GLY A 109 21.58 -15.95 -15.43
CA GLY A 109 21.20 -15.06 -14.33
C GLY A 109 20.00 -14.17 -14.69
N LEU A 110 20.07 -13.47 -15.81
CA LEU A 110 18.98 -12.61 -16.30
C LEU A 110 17.71 -13.39 -16.63
N THR A 111 17.84 -14.60 -17.18
CA THR A 111 16.69 -15.47 -17.49
C THR A 111 15.99 -15.91 -16.20
N ARG A 112 16.77 -16.24 -15.17
CA ARG A 112 16.24 -16.55 -13.83
C ARG A 112 15.53 -15.34 -13.24
N GLU A 113 16.15 -14.16 -13.24
CA GLU A 113 15.53 -12.92 -12.73
C GLU A 113 14.22 -12.57 -13.48
N LEU A 114 14.19 -12.74 -14.80
CA LEU A 114 12.97 -12.58 -15.59
C LEU A 114 11.88 -13.61 -15.22
N SER A 115 12.26 -14.86 -14.96
CA SER A 115 11.30 -15.88 -14.51
C SER A 115 10.74 -15.56 -13.11
N GLU A 116 11.58 -15.10 -12.18
CA GLU A 116 11.17 -14.71 -10.84
C GLU A 116 10.25 -13.48 -10.85
N THR A 117 10.59 -12.47 -11.64
CA THR A 117 9.75 -11.27 -11.79
C THR A 117 8.42 -11.60 -12.45
N ARG A 118 8.39 -12.48 -13.45
CA ARG A 118 7.12 -13.00 -14.03
C ARG A 118 6.27 -13.74 -13.00
N ALA A 119 6.88 -14.60 -12.17
CA ALA A 119 6.16 -15.29 -11.11
C ALA A 119 5.56 -14.30 -10.11
N ARG A 120 6.34 -13.33 -9.61
CA ARG A 120 5.85 -12.27 -8.71
C ARG A 120 4.73 -11.44 -9.33
N MET A 121 4.82 -11.09 -10.61
CA MET A 121 3.75 -10.37 -11.31
C MET A 121 2.49 -11.22 -11.46
N SER A 122 2.62 -12.53 -11.63
CA SER A 122 1.50 -13.48 -11.68
C SER A 122 0.80 -13.56 -10.32
N ASP A 123 1.56 -13.66 -9.23
CA ASP A 123 1.02 -13.68 -7.87
C ASP A 123 0.27 -12.39 -7.56
N LEU A 124 0.88 -11.23 -7.84
CA LEU A 124 0.24 -9.91 -7.66
C LEU A 124 -1.03 -9.77 -8.52
N ARG A 125 -1.04 -10.30 -9.74
CA ARG A 125 -2.24 -10.33 -10.59
C ARG A 125 -3.34 -11.19 -9.95
N GLY A 126 -2.98 -12.35 -9.40
CA GLY A 126 -3.89 -13.23 -8.66
C GLY A 126 -4.49 -12.54 -7.45
N GLU A 127 -3.65 -11.93 -6.61
CA GLU A 127 -4.09 -11.18 -5.42
C GLU A 127 -5.00 -10.00 -5.76
N LEU A 128 -4.69 -9.23 -6.81
CA LEU A 128 -5.54 -8.13 -7.28
C LEU A 128 -6.91 -8.64 -7.75
N SER A 129 -6.93 -9.75 -8.48
CA SER A 129 -8.18 -10.37 -8.92
C SER A 129 -9.02 -10.88 -7.74
N GLU A 130 -8.39 -11.49 -6.74
CA GLU A 130 -9.07 -11.95 -5.53
C GLU A 130 -9.64 -10.79 -4.71
N LYS A 131 -8.89 -9.71 -4.54
CA LYS A 131 -9.37 -8.48 -3.87
C LYS A 131 -10.61 -7.93 -4.57
N GLN A 132 -10.56 -7.81 -5.89
CA GLN A 132 -11.72 -7.37 -6.68
C GLN A 132 -12.93 -8.30 -6.50
N LYS A 133 -12.71 -9.62 -6.51
CA LYS A 133 -13.77 -10.60 -6.29
C LYS A 133 -14.41 -10.43 -4.90
N VAL A 134 -13.60 -10.29 -3.86
CA VAL A 134 -14.09 -10.12 -2.48
C VAL A 134 -14.87 -8.82 -2.32
N GLU A 135 -14.39 -7.71 -2.90
CA GLU A 135 -15.10 -6.42 -2.87
C GLU A 135 -16.46 -6.50 -3.58
N LEU A 136 -16.53 -7.18 -4.73
CA LEU A 136 -17.78 -7.43 -5.44
C LEU A 136 -18.74 -8.32 -4.62
N GLU A 137 -18.24 -9.35 -3.94
CA GLU A 137 -19.07 -10.18 -3.07
C GLU A 137 -19.60 -9.40 -1.86
N GLN A 138 -18.82 -8.47 -1.32
CA GLN A 138 -19.27 -7.60 -0.24
C GLN A 138 -20.31 -6.59 -0.73
N SER A 139 -20.10 -5.98 -1.90
CA SER A 139 -21.07 -5.04 -2.49
C SER A 139 -22.40 -5.76 -2.80
N LEU A 140 -22.34 -6.97 -3.35
CA LEU A 140 -23.50 -7.83 -3.59
C LEU A 140 -24.24 -8.14 -2.28
N ARG A 141 -23.51 -8.48 -1.21
CA ARG A 141 -24.11 -8.71 0.12
C ARG A 141 -24.83 -7.48 0.65
N ARG A 142 -24.24 -6.28 0.50
CA ARG A 142 -24.84 -4.99 0.89
C ARG A 142 -26.09 -4.67 0.08
N VAL A 143 -26.04 -4.87 -1.25
CA VAL A 143 -27.22 -4.65 -2.11
C VAL A 143 -28.35 -5.60 -1.73
N LYS A 144 -28.04 -6.88 -1.51
CA LYS A 144 -29.04 -7.86 -1.05
C LYS A 144 -29.64 -7.51 0.32
N SER A 145 -28.88 -6.93 1.25
CA SER A 145 -29.47 -6.47 2.52
C SER A 145 -30.38 -5.27 2.31
N GLN A 146 -29.93 -4.28 1.52
CA GLN A 146 -30.74 -3.11 1.19
C GLN A 146 -32.04 -3.48 0.45
N GLU A 147 -31.99 -4.45 -0.46
CA GLU A 147 -33.18 -4.94 -1.16
C GLU A 147 -34.20 -5.56 -0.20
N ARG A 148 -33.75 -6.34 0.79
CA ARG A 148 -34.62 -6.89 1.85
C ARG A 148 -35.25 -5.77 2.66
N ASP A 149 -34.48 -4.75 3.05
CA ASP A 149 -34.99 -3.61 3.81
C ASP A 149 -36.02 -2.82 3.00
N LEU A 150 -35.77 -2.58 1.70
CA LEU A 150 -36.71 -1.92 0.80
C LEU A 150 -37.99 -2.73 0.64
N ASN A 151 -37.92 -4.06 0.55
CA ASN A 151 -39.09 -4.92 0.49
C ASN A 151 -39.92 -4.85 1.78
N VAL A 152 -39.28 -4.84 2.95
CA VAL A 152 -39.96 -4.65 4.24
C VAL A 152 -40.62 -3.27 4.32
N LEU A 153 -39.93 -2.22 3.90
CA LEU A 153 -40.48 -0.85 3.89
C LEU A 153 -41.65 -0.72 2.91
N ARG A 154 -41.57 -1.35 1.74
CA ARG A 154 -42.66 -1.41 0.76
C ARG A 154 -43.89 -2.11 1.34
N GLY A 155 -43.69 -3.22 2.06
CA GLY A 155 -44.76 -3.91 2.79
C GLY A 155 -45.45 -3.02 3.83
N LYS A 156 -44.67 -2.31 4.65
CA LYS A 156 -45.21 -1.34 5.62
C LYS A 156 -45.97 -0.19 4.96
N LEU A 157 -45.50 0.29 3.81
CA LEU A 157 -46.20 1.32 3.03
C LEU A 157 -47.53 0.81 2.48
N SER A 158 -47.60 -0.43 1.99
CA SER A 158 -48.88 -1.03 1.59
C SER A 158 -49.85 -1.18 2.77
N GLU A 159 -49.37 -1.63 3.93
CA GLU A 159 -50.21 -1.73 5.15
C GLU A 159 -50.75 -0.37 5.59
N MET A 160 -49.91 0.67 5.59
CA MET A 160 -50.36 2.04 5.89
C MET A 160 -51.34 2.56 4.84
N SER A 161 -51.11 2.28 3.55
CA SER A 161 -52.03 2.66 2.47
C SER A 161 -53.41 2.03 2.66
N ASP A 162 -53.48 0.75 3.02
CA ASP A 162 -54.74 0.05 3.30
C ASP A 162 -55.46 0.63 4.52
N LEU A 163 -54.71 0.99 5.57
CA LEU A 163 -55.27 1.64 6.76
C LEU A 163 -55.84 3.02 6.46
N VAL A 164 -55.14 3.82 5.66
CA VAL A 164 -55.63 5.13 5.21
C VAL A 164 -56.90 4.97 4.38
N ALA A 165 -56.92 4.04 3.42
CA ALA A 165 -58.10 3.77 2.62
C ALA A 165 -59.31 3.35 3.47
N LYS A 166 -59.12 2.51 4.50
CA LYS A 166 -60.16 2.14 5.47
C LYS A 166 -60.66 3.35 6.25
N LYS A 167 -59.75 4.21 6.75
CA LYS A 167 -60.13 5.41 7.50
C LYS A 167 -60.87 6.42 6.63
N ASP A 168 -60.49 6.57 5.38
CA ASP A 168 -61.21 7.42 4.42
C ASP A 168 -62.63 6.92 4.14
N GLN A 169 -62.82 5.58 4.06
CA GLN A 169 -64.15 4.98 3.94
C GLN A 169 -65.00 5.23 5.19
N GLU A 170 -64.45 5.03 6.39
CA GLU A 170 -65.12 5.31 7.66
C GLU A 170 -65.51 6.79 7.78
N LEU A 171 -64.61 7.72 7.42
CA LEU A 171 -64.88 9.15 7.41
C LEU A 171 -65.98 9.52 6.42
N LYS A 172 -65.98 8.94 5.22
CA LYS A 172 -67.05 9.14 4.22
C LYS A 172 -68.40 8.66 4.74
N ALA A 173 -68.43 7.51 5.42
CA ALA A 173 -69.64 6.97 6.04
C ALA A 173 -70.15 7.88 7.18
N ALA A 174 -69.27 8.29 8.09
CA ALA A 174 -69.61 9.20 9.18
C ALA A 174 -70.13 10.56 8.66
N ALA A 175 -69.51 11.10 7.60
CA ALA A 175 -69.98 12.32 6.95
C ALA A 175 -71.36 12.15 6.28
N ALA A 176 -71.65 10.98 5.70
CA ALA A 176 -72.97 10.69 5.15
C ALA A 176 -74.05 10.61 6.24
N GLU A 177 -73.75 9.97 7.37
CA GLU A 177 -74.68 9.92 8.51
C GLU A 177 -74.91 11.29 9.13
N LEU A 178 -73.87 12.11 9.28
CA LEU A 178 -74.00 13.52 9.68
C LEU A 178 -74.90 14.29 8.72
N ARG A 179 -74.75 14.13 7.41
CA ARG A 179 -75.64 14.77 6.42
C ARG A 179 -77.09 14.32 6.58
N LYS A 180 -77.33 13.01 6.77
CA LYS A 180 -78.69 12.49 7.02
C LYS A 180 -79.28 13.07 8.30
N ALA A 181 -78.52 13.08 9.40
CA ALA A 181 -78.96 13.65 10.67
C ALA A 181 -79.29 15.15 10.55
N THR A 182 -78.46 15.94 9.86
CA THR A 182 -78.74 17.35 9.59
C THR A 182 -80.01 17.53 8.75
N LEU A 183 -80.21 16.71 7.72
CA LEU A 183 -81.45 16.74 6.92
C LEU A 183 -82.68 16.37 7.75
N CYS A 184 -82.58 15.37 8.63
CA CYS A 184 -83.65 15.03 9.58
C CYS A 184 -83.95 16.20 10.52
N VAL A 185 -82.93 16.83 11.12
CA VAL A 185 -83.12 18.00 12.00
C VAL A 185 -83.77 19.17 11.28
N VAL A 186 -83.38 19.44 10.03
CA VAL A 186 -84.03 20.46 9.19
C VAL A 186 -85.48 20.07 8.87
N ALA A 187 -85.76 18.80 8.57
CA ALA A 187 -87.12 18.31 8.32
C ALA A 187 -88.03 18.41 9.56
N THR A 188 -87.52 18.10 10.76
CA THR A 188 -88.26 18.25 12.03
C THR A 188 -88.37 19.71 12.47
N GLY A 189 -87.40 20.56 12.11
CA GLY A 189 -87.42 22.01 12.36
C GLY A 189 -88.41 22.79 11.49
N MET A 190 -88.91 22.20 10.39
CA MET A 190 -89.98 22.76 9.56
C MET A 190 -91.39 22.45 10.10
N ALA A 191 -91.51 21.80 11.27
CA ALA A 191 -92.79 21.46 11.92
C ALA A 191 -93.21 22.42 13.04
N GLN A 192 -92.74 23.68 13.04
CA GLN A 192 -93.25 24.74 13.91
C GLN A 192 -93.50 26.03 13.12
N PRO A 193 -94.73 26.61 13.16
CA PRO A 193 -94.97 27.95 12.67
C PRO A 193 -94.85 29.01 13.79
N ALA A 194 -94.25 30.14 13.42
CA ALA A 194 -94.41 31.50 13.94
C ALA A 194 -93.98 31.83 15.38
N HIS A 195 -93.02 32.76 15.52
CA HIS A 195 -93.32 34.14 15.94
C HIS A 195 -92.19 35.13 15.52
N PRO A 196 -92.50 36.41 15.23
CA PRO A 196 -91.58 37.35 14.57
C PRO A 196 -91.08 38.55 15.44
N TRP A 197 -90.06 39.28 14.95
CA TRP A 197 -89.47 40.57 15.43
C TRP A 197 -88.54 40.46 16.66
N LEU A 198 -87.36 41.10 16.79
CA LEU A 198 -86.78 42.35 16.28
C LEU A 198 -85.27 42.22 16.01
N GLY A 199 -84.76 42.97 15.04
CA GLY A 199 -83.32 43.20 14.86
C GLY A 199 -82.75 44.18 15.89
N ALA A 200 -81.50 43.96 16.28
CA ALA A 200 -80.60 44.99 16.75
C ALA A 200 -79.15 44.52 16.57
N GLU A 201 -78.50 45.19 15.63
CA GLU A 201 -77.10 45.15 15.26
C GLU A 201 -76.24 45.65 16.44
N LEU A 202 -75.28 44.86 16.92
CA LEU A 202 -74.10 45.38 17.64
C LEU A 202 -72.93 44.39 17.56
N VAL A 203 -72.06 44.66 16.60
CA VAL A 203 -70.59 44.47 16.57
C VAL A 203 -69.97 43.76 17.79
N PRO A 204 -69.18 42.67 17.61
CA PRO A 204 -68.20 42.24 18.60
C PRO A 204 -66.79 42.65 18.17
N GLN A 205 -66.22 43.66 18.83
CA GLN A 205 -64.77 43.82 18.91
C GLN A 205 -64.24 43.09 20.16
N PRO A 206 -63.04 42.54 20.07
CA PRO A 206 -62.54 41.47 20.93
C PRO A 206 -61.92 42.08 22.19
N ASN A 207 -61.96 41.37 23.32
CA ASN A 207 -60.82 41.26 24.21
C ASN A 207 -61.08 40.29 25.38
N ALA A 208 -60.08 39.44 25.56
CA ALA A 208 -59.70 38.74 26.78
C ALA A 208 -60.65 37.67 27.36
N ARG A 209 -60.02 36.52 27.63
CA ARG A 209 -60.42 35.38 28.49
C ARG A 209 -61.36 34.35 27.88
N TRP A 210 -60.73 33.35 27.24
CA TRP A 210 -61.21 31.96 27.29
C TRP A 210 -60.08 31.03 27.73
N GLY A 211 -59.57 31.29 28.94
CA GLY A 211 -59.04 30.22 29.77
C GLY A 211 -60.21 29.59 30.52
N ARG A 212 -60.36 28.27 30.37
CA ARG A 212 -61.33 27.39 31.07
C ARG A 212 -62.81 27.55 30.72
N VAL A 213 -63.23 26.90 29.64
CA VAL A 213 -64.49 26.11 29.66
C VAL A 213 -64.20 24.75 29.01
N ALA A 214 -63.63 23.86 29.82
CA ALA A 214 -63.70 22.43 29.61
C ALA A 214 -64.12 21.86 30.96
N LEU A 215 -65.41 21.59 31.13
CA LEU A 215 -65.94 20.45 31.90
C LEU A 215 -67.47 20.46 31.83
N ARG A 216 -68.01 19.54 31.05
CA ARG A 216 -69.04 18.55 31.46
C ARG A 216 -69.72 18.03 30.20
N LEU A 217 -69.25 16.86 29.74
CA LEU A 217 -70.07 15.70 29.39
C LEU A 217 -69.15 14.59 28.86
N GLY A 218 -69.00 13.53 29.68
CA GLY A 218 -68.68 12.18 29.22
C GLY A 218 -67.27 11.89 28.70
N ALA A 219 -66.24 11.91 29.56
CA ALA A 219 -64.93 11.35 29.26
C ALA A 219 -64.46 10.34 30.33
N ASN A 220 -65.28 9.33 30.61
CA ASN A 220 -64.85 8.14 31.35
C ASN A 220 -64.90 6.94 30.40
N ARG A 221 -63.77 6.58 29.78
CA ARG A 221 -63.28 5.19 29.58
C ARG A 221 -62.11 4.98 28.60
N VAL A 222 -61.46 6.01 28.03
CA VAL A 222 -60.31 5.77 27.10
C VAL A 222 -59.05 6.58 27.43
N GLY A 223 -59.07 7.45 28.44
CA GLY A 223 -57.94 8.37 28.73
C GLY A 223 -56.80 7.80 29.58
N PHE A 224 -57.00 6.69 30.30
CA PHE A 224 -56.03 6.25 31.31
C PHE A 224 -54.85 5.42 30.77
N GLY A 225 -54.98 4.86 29.56
CA GLY A 225 -53.93 4.05 28.93
C GLY A 225 -52.89 4.89 28.18
N PHE A 226 -53.31 5.95 27.50
CA PHE A 226 -52.44 6.73 26.62
C PHE A 226 -51.53 7.70 27.37
N GLN A 227 -51.97 8.27 28.49
CA GLN A 227 -51.14 9.21 29.25
C GLN A 227 -50.05 8.51 30.06
N LYS A 228 -50.32 7.29 30.55
CA LYS A 228 -49.31 6.44 31.20
C LYS A 228 -48.30 5.87 30.21
N LEU A 229 -48.76 5.40 29.03
CA LEU A 229 -47.85 4.98 27.95
C LEU A 229 -47.02 6.14 27.39
N ALA A 230 -47.57 7.36 27.28
CA ALA A 230 -46.84 8.51 26.77
C ALA A 230 -45.74 8.99 27.73
N VAL A 231 -45.98 8.90 29.04
CA VAL A 231 -44.96 9.16 30.07
C VAL A 231 -43.93 8.02 30.11
N ASP A 232 -44.36 6.75 30.02
CA ASP A 232 -43.44 5.60 29.95
C ASP A 232 -42.58 5.58 28.67
N LEU A 233 -43.11 6.01 27.52
CA LEU A 233 -42.36 6.14 26.26
C LEU A 233 -41.44 7.37 26.25
N ALA A 234 -41.82 8.45 26.94
CA ALA A 234 -40.94 9.61 27.15
C ALA A 234 -39.79 9.26 28.11
N ASP A 235 -40.05 8.50 29.17
CA ASP A 235 -39.05 7.98 30.09
C ASP A 235 -38.16 6.91 29.44
N LEU A 236 -38.71 6.03 28.59
CA LEU A 236 -37.91 5.11 27.76
C LEU A 236 -37.07 5.88 26.75
N GLY A 237 -37.64 6.90 26.10
CA GLY A 237 -36.95 7.76 25.14
C GLY A 237 -35.82 8.57 25.79
N ALA A 238 -36.02 9.06 27.02
CA ALA A 238 -35.00 9.75 27.81
C ALA A 238 -33.88 8.79 28.24
N ARG A 239 -34.21 7.55 28.67
CA ARG A 239 -33.22 6.50 28.95
C ARG A 239 -32.44 6.10 27.68
N CYS A 240 -33.09 5.98 26.53
CA CYS A 240 -32.46 5.57 25.28
C CYS A 240 -31.51 6.63 24.67
N ARG A 241 -31.68 7.93 24.98
CA ARG A 241 -30.75 8.99 24.54
C ARG A 241 -29.41 8.96 25.30
N GLY A 242 -29.39 8.47 26.54
CA GLY A 242 -28.18 8.30 27.34
C GLY A 242 -27.52 6.94 27.17
N LEU A 243 -28.30 5.85 27.12
CA LEU A 243 -27.78 4.48 27.16
C LEU A 243 -26.87 4.13 25.97
N ARG A 244 -27.12 4.64 24.76
CA ARG A 244 -26.21 4.40 23.62
C ARG A 244 -24.86 5.10 23.81
N HIS A 245 -24.87 6.28 24.42
CA HIS A 245 -23.66 7.05 24.69
C HIS A 245 -22.90 6.47 25.89
N GLU A 246 -23.61 6.10 26.96
CA GLU A 246 -23.04 5.38 28.10
C GLU A 246 -22.48 4.02 27.71
N GLU A 247 -23.15 3.28 26.82
CA GLU A 247 -22.64 2.01 26.33
C GLU A 247 -21.43 2.18 25.40
N THR A 248 -21.37 3.27 24.63
CA THR A 248 -20.18 3.64 23.84
C THR A 248 -19.03 4.03 24.76
N ILE A 249 -19.28 4.85 25.78
CA ILE A 249 -18.30 5.23 26.79
C ILE A 249 -17.83 4.01 27.57
N ARG A 250 -18.72 3.08 27.89
CA ARG A 250 -18.37 1.81 28.55
C ARG A 250 -17.48 0.95 27.65
N ARG A 251 -17.83 0.76 26.38
CA ARG A 251 -16.98 0.05 25.40
C ARG A 251 -15.62 0.73 25.19
N GLN A 252 -15.58 2.06 25.18
CA GLN A 252 -14.34 2.83 25.10
C GLN A 252 -13.49 2.67 26.36
N LYS A 253 -14.09 2.68 27.56
CA LYS A 253 -13.38 2.42 28.82
C LYS A 253 -12.86 0.99 28.89
N GLU A 254 -13.65 0.01 28.48
CA GLU A 254 -13.25 -1.40 28.39
C GLU A 254 -12.09 -1.59 27.41
N GLY A 255 -12.17 -0.99 26.21
CA GLY A 255 -11.08 -1.01 25.23
C GLY A 255 -9.81 -0.32 25.74
N LEU A 256 -9.92 0.78 26.50
CA LEU A 256 -8.78 1.44 27.12
C LEU A 256 -8.14 0.58 28.23
N VAL A 257 -8.93 -0.14 29.02
CA VAL A 257 -8.42 -1.09 30.02
C VAL A 257 -7.70 -2.24 29.32
N GLU A 258 -8.29 -2.81 28.27
CA GLU A 258 -7.69 -3.89 27.49
C GLU A 258 -6.37 -3.46 26.81
N LEU A 259 -6.32 -2.23 26.27
CA LEU A 259 -5.09 -1.66 25.72
C LEU A 259 -4.03 -1.44 26.80
N ARG A 260 -4.41 -0.94 27.98
CA ARG A 260 -3.49 -0.79 29.12
C ARG A 260 -2.97 -2.14 29.60
N ASP A 261 -3.80 -3.17 29.64
CA ASP A 261 -3.39 -4.52 30.01
C ASP A 261 -2.48 -5.16 28.95
N ARG A 262 -2.77 -4.97 27.66
CA ARG A 262 -1.88 -5.38 26.55
C ARG A 262 -0.53 -4.67 26.62
N ILE A 263 -0.51 -3.35 26.85
CA ILE A 263 0.73 -2.59 27.05
C ILE A 263 1.48 -3.14 28.27
N LYS A 264 0.80 -3.39 29.39
CA LYS A 264 1.41 -3.95 30.60
C LYS A 264 1.98 -5.36 30.38
N VAL A 265 1.32 -6.20 29.58
CA VAL A 265 1.84 -7.51 29.17
C VAL A 265 3.04 -7.33 28.24
N LEU A 266 2.98 -6.45 27.24
CA LEU A 266 4.09 -6.17 26.34
C LEU A 266 5.30 -5.57 27.06
N GLU A 267 5.08 -4.73 28.08
CA GLU A 267 6.12 -4.19 28.95
C GLU A 267 6.73 -5.28 29.83
N LYS A 268 5.91 -6.19 30.39
CA LYS A 268 6.42 -7.37 31.10
C LYS A 268 7.19 -8.32 30.19
N THR A 269 6.75 -8.53 28.96
CA THR A 269 7.46 -9.35 27.97
C THR A 269 8.75 -8.67 27.52
N ARG A 270 8.75 -7.35 27.31
CA ARG A 270 9.97 -6.58 27.05
C ARG A 270 10.92 -6.59 28.24
N ALA A 271 10.43 -6.41 29.46
CA ALA A 271 11.23 -6.51 30.68
C ALA A 271 11.76 -7.94 30.89
N SER A 272 10.99 -8.98 30.59
CA SER A 272 11.43 -10.38 30.64
C SER A 272 12.45 -10.72 29.56
N VAL A 273 12.33 -10.13 28.35
CA VAL A 273 13.31 -10.27 27.25
C VAL A 273 14.59 -9.48 27.53
N VAL A 274 14.48 -8.35 28.24
CA VAL A 274 15.64 -7.57 28.70
C VAL A 274 16.31 -8.25 29.89
N VAL A 275 15.54 -8.81 30.84
CA VAL A 275 16.07 -9.60 31.96
C VAL A 275 16.68 -10.90 31.44
N SER A 276 16.07 -11.64 30.50
CA SER A 276 16.69 -12.85 29.93
C SER A 276 17.99 -12.55 29.18
N ARG A 277 18.05 -11.44 28.44
CA ARG A 277 19.29 -10.98 27.77
C ARG A 277 20.37 -10.47 28.72
N ILE A 278 20.02 -10.02 29.93
CA ILE A 278 20.98 -9.55 30.94
C ILE A 278 21.41 -10.69 31.88
N THR A 279 20.60 -11.73 32.07
CA THR A 279 20.89 -12.78 33.07
C THR A 279 21.78 -13.90 32.52
N GLU A 280 21.84 -14.12 31.20
CA GLU A 280 22.72 -15.16 30.61
C GLU A 280 24.18 -14.75 30.33
N PRO A 281 24.58 -13.45 30.20
CA PRO A 281 26.00 -13.09 30.13
C PRO A 281 26.63 -12.66 31.47
N LEU A 282 25.84 -12.33 32.50
CA LEU A 282 26.35 -11.60 33.68
C LEU A 282 26.90 -12.51 34.81
N LEU A 283 26.64 -13.82 34.79
CA LEU A 283 27.11 -14.75 35.82
C LEU A 283 28.54 -15.29 35.59
N VAL A 284 29.17 -14.97 34.45
CA VAL A 284 30.54 -15.42 34.13
C VAL A 284 31.57 -14.27 34.18
N GLN A 285 31.14 -13.01 34.31
CA GLN A 285 32.02 -11.82 34.25
C GLN A 285 32.32 -11.15 35.60
N LYS A 286 32.16 -11.84 36.73
CA LYS A 286 32.46 -11.30 38.07
C LYS A 286 33.72 -11.86 38.75
N ALA A 287 34.58 -12.59 38.04
CA ALA A 287 35.72 -13.25 38.66
C ALA A 287 37.09 -12.56 38.49
N ASN A 288 37.27 -11.49 37.70
CA ASN A 288 38.60 -10.88 37.54
C ASN A 288 38.55 -9.36 37.34
N LEU A 289 38.78 -8.63 38.43
CA LEU A 289 39.27 -7.25 38.44
C LEU A 289 40.30 -7.15 39.57
N PRO A 290 41.45 -6.51 39.31
CA PRO A 290 41.75 -5.39 40.18
C PRO A 290 42.03 -4.10 39.41
N GLU A 291 41.55 -3.04 40.07
CA GLU A 291 41.86 -1.62 39.96
C GLU A 291 43.28 -1.27 39.52
N LYS A 292 43.39 -0.26 38.64
CA LYS A 292 44.30 0.88 38.83
C LYS A 292 43.69 2.16 38.22
N GLU A 293 43.24 3.05 39.10
CA GLU A 293 43.21 4.48 38.82
C GLU A 293 44.64 5.04 38.84
N ALA A 294 45.00 5.88 37.87
CA ALA A 294 45.81 7.09 38.11
C ALA A 294 46.08 7.88 36.81
N GLN A 295 45.63 9.14 36.86
CA GLN A 295 46.40 10.35 36.54
C GLN A 295 46.65 10.74 35.06
N LYS A 296 45.93 11.79 34.61
CA LYS A 296 46.42 13.19 34.46
C LYS A 296 47.33 13.40 33.25
N SER A 297 46.79 13.98 32.19
CA SER A 297 47.06 15.38 31.82
C SER A 297 46.53 15.68 30.42
N ARG A 298 45.81 16.80 30.33
CA ARG A 298 45.48 17.50 29.09
C ARG A 298 46.78 17.87 28.37
N LEU A 299 46.77 17.82 27.05
CA LEU A 299 47.13 18.96 26.20
C LEU A 299 46.48 18.79 24.82
N LYS A 300 45.40 19.54 24.60
CA LYS A 300 44.93 19.94 23.27
C LYS A 300 45.85 21.07 22.83
N VAL A 301 46.45 20.96 21.65
CA VAL A 301 46.77 22.10 20.79
C VAL A 301 46.56 21.65 19.34
N GLU A 302 45.49 22.14 18.74
CA GLU A 302 45.46 22.48 17.32
C GLU A 302 45.98 23.93 17.21
N PRO A 303 46.63 24.37 16.11
CA PRO A 303 45.85 24.71 14.92
C PRO A 303 46.55 24.58 13.54
N ALA A 304 45.68 24.39 12.55
CA ALA A 304 45.64 24.92 11.19
C ALA A 304 46.86 25.62 10.50
N LEU A 305 47.04 25.19 9.24
CA LEU A 305 47.30 25.94 7.99
C LEU A 305 48.71 26.03 7.38
N SER A 306 48.75 25.50 6.15
CA SER A 306 49.42 25.99 4.93
C SER A 306 50.94 25.89 4.79
N SER A 307 51.38 25.27 3.70
CA SER A 307 52.20 25.93 2.67
C SER A 307 52.60 24.92 1.58
N GLY A 308 52.41 25.31 0.32
CA GLY A 308 52.89 24.56 -0.83
C GLY A 308 54.40 24.71 -1.02
N ALA A 309 55.05 23.64 -1.46
CA ALA A 309 56.37 23.71 -2.05
C ALA A 309 56.48 22.74 -3.22
N LYS A 310 56.71 23.32 -4.40
CA LYS A 310 57.14 22.67 -5.64
C LYS A 310 58.40 21.83 -5.39
N ALA A 311 58.38 20.56 -5.81
CA ALA A 311 59.61 19.82 -6.11
C ALA A 311 59.63 19.49 -7.61
N LYS A 312 60.76 19.86 -8.23
CA LYS A 312 61.02 19.92 -9.66
C LYS A 312 61.20 18.52 -10.25
N CYS A 313 60.63 18.30 -11.43
CA CYS A 313 61.05 17.24 -12.35
C CYS A 313 62.51 17.48 -12.75
N SER A 314 63.43 16.65 -12.27
CA SER A 314 64.82 16.65 -12.71
C SER A 314 65.03 15.61 -13.79
N LYS A 315 65.47 16.11 -14.93
CA LYS A 315 65.95 15.41 -16.13
C LYS A 315 66.71 14.12 -15.83
N CYS A 316 66.31 13.04 -16.49
CA CYS A 316 67.15 11.86 -16.72
C CYS A 316 68.31 12.25 -17.67
N PRO A 317 69.57 11.96 -17.34
CA PRO A 317 70.63 11.89 -18.33
C PRO A 317 70.56 10.52 -18.98
N GLY A 318 70.16 10.49 -20.25
CA GLY A 318 70.41 9.33 -21.10
C GLY A 318 71.91 9.21 -21.38
N GLN A 319 72.51 8.09 -21.01
CA GLN A 319 73.67 7.51 -21.67
C GLN A 319 73.76 6.02 -21.30
N LEU A 320 73.58 5.17 -22.31
CA LEU A 320 73.96 3.76 -22.25
C LEU A 320 75.49 3.64 -22.24
N PRO A 321 76.05 2.79 -21.39
CA PRO A 321 77.17 1.94 -21.75
C PRO A 321 76.63 0.54 -22.03
N ASN A 322 76.78 0.14 -23.29
CA ASN A 322 76.64 -1.25 -23.72
C ASN A 322 77.73 -2.07 -22.99
N GLY A 323 77.35 -3.08 -22.19
CA GLY A 323 78.34 -3.77 -21.36
C GLY A 323 77.79 -4.83 -20.39
N ARG A 324 77.15 -5.86 -20.95
CA ARG A 324 77.09 -7.25 -20.44
C ARG A 324 77.42 -7.46 -18.94
N SER A 325 76.40 -7.38 -18.07
CA SER A 325 76.38 -8.05 -16.75
C SER A 325 74.94 -8.09 -16.16
N HIS A 326 74.00 -8.63 -16.93
CA HIS A 326 72.63 -8.86 -16.45
C HIS A 326 72.52 -10.22 -15.75
N GLY A 327 72.73 -10.23 -14.45
CA GLY A 327 72.40 -11.35 -13.57
C GLY A 327 72.04 -10.81 -12.19
N ALA A 328 73.05 -10.35 -11.45
CA ALA A 328 72.90 -9.90 -10.07
C ALA A 328 72.06 -8.61 -9.90
N ALA A 329 72.20 -7.62 -10.78
CA ALA A 329 71.46 -6.35 -10.67
C ALA A 329 69.95 -6.51 -10.92
N SER A 330 69.55 -7.48 -11.75
CA SER A 330 68.14 -7.78 -12.01
C SER A 330 67.50 -8.57 -10.87
N GLU A 331 68.30 -9.37 -10.14
CA GLU A 331 67.84 -10.13 -8.98
C GLU A 331 67.70 -9.25 -7.74
N ALA A 332 68.66 -8.34 -7.52
CA ALA A 332 68.59 -7.32 -6.47
C ALA A 332 67.36 -6.40 -6.64
N ALA A 333 67.13 -5.89 -7.85
CA ALA A 333 65.94 -5.08 -8.13
C ALA A 333 64.62 -5.85 -7.94
N ARG A 334 64.63 -7.18 -8.12
CA ARG A 334 63.45 -8.04 -7.94
C ARG A 334 63.17 -8.33 -6.45
N LEU A 335 64.22 -8.48 -5.64
CA LEU A 335 64.12 -8.63 -4.19
C LEU A 335 63.64 -7.32 -3.53
N GLU A 336 64.19 -6.18 -3.94
CA GLU A 336 63.75 -4.86 -3.46
C GLU A 336 62.26 -4.60 -3.78
N ALA A 337 61.80 -5.01 -4.97
CA ALA A 337 60.38 -4.91 -5.33
C ALA A 337 59.48 -5.80 -4.45
N LEU A 338 59.98 -6.97 -4.04
CA LEU A 338 59.25 -7.91 -3.20
C LEU A 338 59.12 -7.38 -1.76
N GLU A 339 60.22 -6.90 -1.19
CA GLU A 339 60.25 -6.27 0.15
C GLU A 339 59.37 -5.01 0.23
N LEU A 340 59.30 -4.24 -0.86
CA LEU A 340 58.39 -3.08 -0.94
C LEU A 340 56.93 -3.51 -0.98
N SER A 341 56.60 -4.53 -1.78
CA SER A 341 55.23 -5.05 -1.86
C SER A 341 54.76 -5.65 -0.53
N GLU A 342 55.67 -6.27 0.21
CA GLU A 342 55.42 -6.82 1.53
C GLU A 342 55.18 -5.74 2.58
N ARG A 343 56.03 -4.71 2.62
CA ARG A 343 55.81 -3.54 3.51
C ARG A 343 54.44 -2.91 3.26
N MET A 344 54.09 -2.70 1.99
CA MET A 344 52.78 -2.14 1.63
C MET A 344 51.61 -3.02 2.09
N TYR A 345 51.74 -4.34 2.01
CA TYR A 345 50.73 -5.28 2.50
C TYR A 345 50.56 -5.22 4.02
N LEU A 346 51.67 -5.17 4.76
CA LEU A 346 51.65 -5.06 6.22
C LEU A 346 51.07 -3.72 6.69
N ASP A 347 51.43 -2.61 6.02
CA ASP A 347 50.86 -1.29 6.28
C ASP A 347 49.34 -1.28 6.05
N LEU A 348 48.88 -1.91 4.96
CA LEU A 348 47.45 -2.03 4.63
C LEU A 348 46.70 -2.82 5.72
N ILE A 349 47.24 -3.96 6.14
CA ILE A 349 46.63 -4.79 7.17
C ILE A 349 46.65 -4.10 8.54
N GLY A 350 47.74 -3.41 8.89
CA GLY A 350 47.82 -2.62 10.11
C GLY A 350 46.79 -1.48 10.15
N ALA A 351 46.61 -0.78 9.03
CA ALA A 351 45.59 0.25 8.89
C ALA A 351 44.16 -0.33 8.99
N LEU A 352 43.89 -1.45 8.30
CA LEU A 352 42.62 -2.18 8.38
C LEU A 352 42.35 -2.69 9.81
N GLY A 353 43.35 -3.27 10.47
CA GLY A 353 43.26 -3.74 11.84
C GLY A 353 42.93 -2.61 12.81
N SER A 354 43.57 -1.45 12.64
CA SER A 354 43.30 -0.25 13.45
C SER A 354 41.88 0.29 13.23
N LEU A 355 41.43 0.40 11.98
CA LEU A 355 40.08 0.84 11.63
C LEU A 355 39.01 -0.11 12.17
N MET A 356 39.30 -1.41 12.13
CA MET A 356 38.38 -2.46 12.54
C MET A 356 38.52 -2.83 14.03
N ASN A 357 39.40 -2.17 14.79
CA ASN A 357 39.75 -2.52 16.17
C ASN A 357 40.04 -4.02 16.35
N MET A 358 40.93 -4.56 15.52
CA MET A 358 41.46 -5.93 15.57
C MET A 358 42.91 -5.88 16.03
N LYS A 359 43.19 -6.42 17.22
CA LYS A 359 44.54 -6.40 17.80
C LYS A 359 45.42 -7.52 17.21
N GLU A 360 44.78 -8.56 16.71
CA GLU A 360 45.35 -9.77 16.12
C GLU A 360 46.12 -9.45 14.83
N LEU A 361 45.71 -8.40 14.09
CA LEU A 361 46.31 -7.98 12.84
C LEU A 361 47.51 -7.03 13.00
N ALA A 362 47.72 -6.48 14.21
CA ALA A 362 48.79 -5.53 14.49
C ALA A 362 50.17 -6.20 14.65
N GLY A 363 50.23 -7.53 14.77
CA GLY A 363 51.45 -8.31 14.97
C GLY A 363 51.95 -9.10 13.76
N MET A 364 51.40 -8.84 12.57
CA MET A 364 51.77 -9.55 11.33
C MET A 364 53.23 -9.27 10.94
N GLN A 365 54.03 -10.31 10.73
CA GLN A 365 55.47 -10.22 10.44
C GLN A 365 55.78 -10.28 8.92
N PRO A 366 57.02 -10.02 8.47
CA PRO A 366 57.46 -10.36 7.11
C PRO A 366 57.40 -11.88 6.81
N ALA A 367 57.40 -12.26 5.54
CA ALA A 367 57.10 -13.59 5.00
C ALA A 367 58.34 -14.41 4.64
N GLU A 368 59.53 -13.82 4.78
CA GLU A 368 60.79 -14.52 4.58
C GLU A 368 60.96 -15.62 5.64
N HIS A 369 60.66 -16.86 5.22
CA HIS A 369 60.89 -18.11 5.94
C HIS A 369 60.04 -18.38 7.20
N LEU A 370 58.76 -17.99 7.18
CA LEU A 370 57.81 -18.39 8.24
C LEU A 370 57.55 -19.91 8.25
N PRO A 371 57.54 -20.55 9.44
CA PRO A 371 57.00 -21.89 9.64
C PRO A 371 55.54 -22.00 9.18
N GLN A 372 55.13 -23.20 8.79
CA GLN A 372 53.78 -23.49 8.31
C GLN A 372 52.67 -23.02 9.29
N GLU A 373 52.92 -23.16 10.59
CA GLU A 373 52.00 -22.76 11.66
C GLU A 373 51.72 -21.24 11.69
N GLU A 374 52.73 -20.43 11.39
CA GLU A 374 52.58 -18.96 11.33
C GLU A 374 51.84 -18.52 10.06
N ARG A 375 51.96 -19.28 8.95
CA ARG A 375 51.17 -19.06 7.73
C ARG A 375 49.69 -19.40 7.94
N GLU A 376 49.42 -20.48 8.67
CA GLU A 376 48.06 -20.87 9.05
C GLU A 376 47.45 -19.88 10.04
N GLN A 377 48.24 -19.31 10.95
CA GLN A 377 47.78 -18.25 11.85
C GLN A 377 47.38 -16.98 11.07
N ARG A 378 48.14 -16.58 10.04
CA ARG A 378 47.75 -15.47 9.14
C ARG A 378 46.45 -15.74 8.41
N GLN A 379 46.25 -16.96 7.93
CA GLN A 379 45.01 -17.35 7.27
C GLN A 379 43.83 -17.23 8.24
N ARG A 380 43.97 -17.71 9.48
CA ARG A 380 42.95 -17.55 10.54
C ARG A 380 42.65 -16.08 10.85
N ASP A 381 43.66 -15.22 10.93
CA ASP A 381 43.48 -13.80 11.23
C ASP A 381 42.81 -13.04 10.07
N LEU A 382 43.10 -13.42 8.82
CA LEU A 382 42.41 -12.92 7.63
C LEU A 382 40.95 -13.41 7.57
N GLU A 383 40.70 -14.68 7.88
CA GLU A 383 39.34 -15.23 7.99
C GLU A 383 38.51 -14.47 9.03
N LEU A 384 39.11 -14.16 10.18
CA LEU A 384 38.47 -13.36 11.23
C LEU A 384 38.16 -11.93 10.77
N LEU A 385 39.06 -11.31 9.98
CA LEU A 385 38.80 -10.03 9.32
C LEU A 385 37.62 -10.13 8.35
N TYR A 386 37.59 -11.14 7.49
CA TYR A 386 36.49 -11.36 6.54
C TYR A 386 35.14 -11.55 7.24
N GLU A 387 35.11 -12.34 8.33
CA GLU A 387 33.91 -12.49 9.13
C GLU A 387 33.44 -11.17 9.73
N LYS A 388 34.36 -10.37 10.28
CA LYS A 388 34.02 -9.08 10.89
C LYS A 388 33.50 -8.09 9.86
N ILE A 389 34.13 -8.03 8.68
CA ILE A 389 33.66 -7.23 7.55
C ILE A 389 32.27 -7.68 7.12
N SER A 390 32.04 -8.99 7.01
CA SER A 390 30.73 -9.55 6.62
C SER A 390 29.64 -9.24 7.65
N LYS A 391 29.96 -9.35 8.95
CA LYS A 391 29.06 -8.97 10.05
C LYS A 391 28.71 -7.48 10.00
N LEU A 392 29.69 -6.61 9.75
CA LEU A 392 29.45 -5.16 9.62
C LEU A 392 28.64 -4.82 8.36
N LYS A 393 28.94 -5.44 7.22
CA LYS A 393 28.19 -5.29 5.97
C LYS A 393 26.73 -5.66 6.17
N SER A 394 26.44 -6.85 6.72
CA SER A 394 25.05 -7.25 7.00
C SER A 394 24.36 -6.33 8.02
N ARG A 395 25.09 -5.78 9.00
CA ARG A 395 24.54 -4.80 9.95
C ARG A 395 24.22 -3.48 9.27
N LEU A 396 25.03 -3.05 8.31
CA LEU A 396 24.80 -1.86 7.52
C LEU A 396 23.58 -2.05 6.61
N GLU A 397 23.50 -3.16 5.89
CA GLU A 397 22.37 -3.51 5.02
C GLU A 397 21.03 -3.50 5.77
N ARG A 398 20.97 -4.13 6.96
CA ARG A 398 19.77 -4.08 7.82
C ARG A 398 19.41 -2.66 8.27
N LYS A 399 20.41 -1.82 8.57
CA LYS A 399 20.17 -0.42 8.93
C LYS A 399 19.67 0.39 7.74
N GLU A 400 20.19 0.14 6.55
CA GLU A 400 19.72 0.78 5.32
C GLU A 400 18.30 0.37 4.97
N GLU A 401 17.93 -0.90 5.18
CA GLU A 401 16.55 -1.39 5.08
C GLU A 401 15.63 -0.64 6.05
N THR A 402 16.01 -0.57 7.32
CA THR A 402 15.23 0.15 8.33
C THR A 402 15.08 1.65 7.95
N LEU A 403 16.13 2.27 7.41
CA LEU A 403 16.07 3.65 6.93
C LEU A 403 15.17 3.81 5.69
N ARG A 404 15.15 2.83 4.79
CA ARG A 404 14.22 2.80 3.64
C ARG A 404 12.77 2.71 4.12
N GLU A 405 12.49 1.86 5.10
CA GLU A 405 11.17 1.76 5.73
C GLU A 405 10.74 3.10 6.37
N TYR A 406 11.63 3.76 7.12
CA TYR A 406 11.32 5.08 7.69
C TYR A 406 11.04 6.14 6.62
N LYS A 407 11.78 6.14 5.51
CA LYS A 407 11.52 7.06 4.39
C LYS A 407 10.12 6.83 3.81
N ALA A 408 9.74 5.57 3.57
CA ALA A 408 8.41 5.22 3.08
C ALA A 408 7.30 5.66 4.06
N CYS A 409 7.49 5.44 5.37
CA CYS A 409 6.55 5.91 6.39
C CYS A 409 6.41 7.44 6.40
N LEU A 410 7.50 8.18 6.20
CA LEU A 410 7.47 9.65 6.11
C LEU A 410 6.74 10.13 4.84
N GLU A 411 6.93 9.44 3.72
CA GLU A 411 6.20 9.73 2.48
C GLU A 411 4.70 9.45 2.63
N GLN A 412 4.33 8.34 3.26
CA GLN A 412 2.92 8.04 3.59
C GLN A 412 2.31 9.12 4.49
N LEU A 413 3.03 9.55 5.53
CA LEU A 413 2.55 10.60 6.42
C LEU A 413 2.30 11.93 5.69
N ARG A 414 3.12 12.26 4.68
CA ARG A 414 2.90 13.45 3.84
C ARG A 414 1.64 13.30 3.00
N GLN A 415 1.42 12.15 2.37
CA GLN A 415 0.20 11.87 1.61
C GLN A 415 -1.05 11.93 2.50
N ASP A 416 -0.97 11.35 3.70
CA ASP A 416 -2.06 11.39 4.67
C ASP A 416 -2.36 12.84 5.09
N GLN A 417 -1.33 13.67 5.29
CA GLN A 417 -1.49 15.09 5.60
C GLN A 417 -2.16 15.87 4.46
N GLU A 418 -1.78 15.63 3.20
CA GLU A 418 -2.41 16.23 2.03
C GLU A 418 -3.88 15.81 1.88
N SER A 419 -4.17 14.52 2.13
CA SER A 419 -5.54 14.00 2.12
C SER A 419 -6.40 14.65 3.21
N LEU A 420 -5.84 14.84 4.41
CA LEU A 420 -6.49 15.50 5.53
C LEU A 420 -6.79 16.96 5.21
N GLN A 421 -5.83 17.70 4.63
CA GLN A 421 -6.05 19.08 4.19
C GLN A 421 -7.15 19.17 3.14
N THR A 422 -7.23 18.19 2.24
CA THR A 422 -8.28 18.13 1.22
C THR A 422 -9.65 17.91 1.85
N CYS A 423 -9.76 16.93 2.76
CA CYS A 423 -10.97 16.66 3.54
C CYS A 423 -11.41 17.89 4.36
N GLN A 424 -10.46 18.60 4.99
CA GLN A 424 -10.75 19.84 5.72
C GLN A 424 -11.33 20.93 4.81
N LYS A 425 -10.78 21.12 3.60
CA LYS A 425 -11.33 22.07 2.63
C LYS A 425 -12.74 21.68 2.18
N GLU A 426 -13.02 20.40 2.03
CA GLU A 426 -14.36 19.91 1.70
C GLU A 426 -15.35 20.12 2.84
N MET A 427 -14.93 19.84 4.07
CA MET A 427 -15.72 20.13 5.28
C MET A 427 -16.11 21.61 5.36
N LEU A 428 -15.16 22.53 5.14
CA LEU A 428 -15.44 23.97 5.11
C LEU A 428 -16.45 24.33 4.00
N LYS A 429 -16.29 23.76 2.80
CA LYS A 429 -17.25 23.99 1.70
C LYS A 429 -18.65 23.48 2.03
N LEU A 430 -18.77 22.35 2.73
CA LEU A 430 -20.06 21.80 3.15
C LEU A 430 -20.68 22.63 4.27
N GLU A 431 -19.87 23.12 5.20
CA GLU A 431 -20.29 24.04 6.25
C GLU A 431 -20.86 25.33 5.64
N ASP A 432 -20.17 25.96 4.68
CA ASP A 432 -20.67 27.14 3.97
C ASP A 432 -21.99 26.89 3.22
N LYS A 433 -22.17 25.69 2.67
CA LYS A 433 -23.43 25.30 2.01
C LYS A 433 -24.54 25.13 3.05
N ALA A 434 -24.26 24.49 4.17
CA ALA A 434 -25.22 24.30 5.25
C ALA A 434 -25.68 25.65 5.83
N TYR A 435 -24.78 26.62 5.99
CA TYR A 435 -25.14 27.98 6.39
C TYR A 435 -26.06 28.65 5.36
N ARG A 436 -25.72 28.61 4.08
CA ARG A 436 -26.57 29.16 3.01
C ARG A 436 -27.95 28.52 2.95
N GLU A 437 -28.03 27.19 3.04
CA GLU A 437 -29.32 26.49 3.09
C GLU A 437 -30.13 26.86 4.34
N ALA A 438 -29.47 27.13 5.47
CA ALA A 438 -30.16 27.56 6.69
C ALA A 438 -30.76 28.97 6.53
N GLU A 439 -30.03 29.89 5.89
CA GLU A 439 -30.52 31.22 5.54
C GLU A 439 -31.72 31.15 4.58
N GLU A 440 -31.61 30.36 3.50
CA GLU A 440 -32.71 30.14 2.55
C GLU A 440 -33.95 29.55 3.25
N LYS A 441 -33.77 28.56 4.14
CA LYS A 441 -34.86 27.99 4.93
C LYS A 441 -35.50 29.02 5.86
N ALA A 442 -34.72 29.94 6.44
CA ALA A 442 -35.26 31.03 7.26
C ALA A 442 -36.10 32.00 6.42
N LEU A 443 -35.59 32.44 5.28
CA LEU A 443 -36.31 33.33 4.35
C LEU A 443 -37.62 32.72 3.84
N LEU A 444 -37.61 31.43 3.49
CA LEU A 444 -38.81 30.71 3.06
C LEU A 444 -39.85 30.59 4.18
N ARG A 445 -39.42 30.37 5.43
CA ARG A 445 -40.32 30.37 6.58
C ARG A 445 -40.97 31.73 6.80
N GLU A 446 -40.20 32.81 6.75
CA GLU A 446 -40.74 34.16 6.85
C GLU A 446 -41.75 34.47 5.74
N ALA A 447 -41.44 34.09 4.50
CA ALA A 447 -42.35 34.28 3.37
C ALA A 447 -43.67 33.49 3.56
N LEU A 448 -43.57 32.26 4.06
CA LEU A 448 -44.73 31.42 4.36
C LEU A 448 -45.57 32.00 5.50
N GLU A 449 -44.95 32.51 6.57
CA GLU A 449 -45.63 33.20 7.66
C GLU A 449 -46.35 34.47 7.17
N ARG A 450 -45.71 35.28 6.33
CA ARG A 450 -46.33 36.46 5.70
C ARG A 450 -47.57 36.08 4.87
N MET A 451 -47.47 35.03 4.04
CA MET A 451 -48.58 34.56 3.22
C MET A 451 -49.73 34.01 4.08
N GLN A 452 -49.41 33.27 5.15
CA GLN A 452 -50.43 32.80 6.10
C GLN A 452 -51.14 33.96 6.81
N ALA A 453 -50.42 35.00 7.20
CA ALA A 453 -51.00 36.20 7.79
C ALA A 453 -51.94 36.93 6.81
N GLN A 454 -51.54 37.09 5.55
CA GLN A 454 -52.38 37.66 4.49
C GLN A 454 -53.65 36.84 4.27
N LEU A 455 -53.53 35.51 4.14
CA LEU A 455 -54.68 34.61 3.99
C LEU A 455 -55.64 34.71 5.19
N ALA A 456 -55.11 34.81 6.41
CA ALA A 456 -55.92 34.97 7.62
C ALA A 456 -56.66 36.32 7.63
N GLN A 457 -56.04 37.38 7.11
CA GLN A 457 -56.68 38.68 6.95
C GLN A 457 -57.80 38.63 5.89
N GLU A 458 -57.55 38.03 4.73
CA GLU A 458 -58.58 37.86 3.68
C GLU A 458 -59.79 37.06 4.18
N LYS A 459 -59.55 36.00 4.95
CA LYS A 459 -60.62 35.19 5.58
C LYS A 459 -61.43 35.94 6.65
N ARG A 460 -60.92 37.06 7.18
CA ARG A 460 -61.65 37.93 8.12
C ARG A 460 -62.43 39.02 7.40
N LEU A 461 -62.02 39.38 6.18
CA LEU A 461 -62.66 40.40 5.35
C LEU A 461 -63.79 39.83 4.47
N ARG A 462 -63.79 38.52 4.22
CA ARG A 462 -64.91 37.76 3.66
C ARG A 462 -65.77 37.20 4.79
#